data_AF-A0A929FR43-F1
#
_entry.id   AF-A0A929FR43-F1
#
_cell.length_a   1.000
_cell.length_b   1.000
_cell.length_c   1.000
_cell.angle_alpha   90.00
_cell.angle_beta   90.00
_cell.angle_gamma   90.00
#
_symmetry.space_group_name_H-M   'P 1'
#
loop_
_entity.id
_entity.type
_entity.pdbx_description
1 polymer ?
#
loop_
_entity_poly.entity_id
_entity_poly.type
_entity_poly.pdbx_seq_one_letter_code
_entity_poly.pdbx_strand_id
1 'polypeptide(L)' 'MEGAYNSFQLSELVDRTQIIITAQRLLDLTYEHSAKMLPGIIDESLVQLPGGEEWKEGKRSH' A
#
# COMPACT_ATOMS: atom_id res chain seq x y z
N MET A 1 12.98 -11.40 -9.67
CA MET A 1 12.31 -10.78 -8.50
C MET A 1 11.91 -11.92 -7.60
N GLU A 2 12.80 -12.32 -6.70
CA GLU A 2 12.45 -13.24 -5.63
C GLU A 2 12.05 -12.38 -4.43
N GLY A 3 10.81 -12.50 -3.99
CA GLY A 3 10.39 -11.87 -2.73
C GLY A 3 11.20 -12.50 -1.59
N ALA A 4 11.69 -11.68 -0.67
CA ALA A 4 12.52 -12.14 0.44
C ALA A 4 11.80 -13.12 1.40
N TYR A 5 10.47 -13.19 1.32
CA TYR A 5 9.62 -13.99 2.19
C TYR A 5 8.64 -14.84 1.37
N ASN A 6 8.40 -16.08 1.82
CA ASN A 6 7.32 -16.91 1.29
C ASN A 6 5.96 -16.57 1.95
N SER A 7 4.87 -17.16 1.46
CA SER A 7 3.52 -16.87 1.95
C SER A 7 3.31 -17.14 3.44
N PHE A 8 3.97 -18.16 4.00
CA PHE A 8 3.88 -18.48 5.43
C PHE A 8 4.61 -17.44 6.28
N GLN A 9 5.84 -17.09 5.89
CA GLN A 9 6.61 -16.04 6.56
C GLN A 9 5.90 -14.69 6.51
N LEU A 10 5.31 -14.35 5.36
CA LEU A 10 4.50 -13.13 5.23
C LEU A 10 3.29 -13.16 6.17
N SER A 11 2.58 -14.29 6.28
CA SER A 11 1.40 -14.40 7.15
C SER A 11 1.71 -14.21 8.64
N GLU A 12 2.95 -14.48 9.06
CA GLU A 12 3.42 -14.24 10.43
C GLU A 12 3.86 -12.79 10.66
N LEU A 13 4.38 -12.12 9.62
CA LEU A 13 4.91 -10.75 9.70
C LEU A 13 3.85 -9.67 9.48
N VAL A 14 2.77 -9.97 8.75
CA VAL A 14 1.77 -8.98 8.36
C VAL A 14 0.53 -9.02 9.26
N ASP A 15 0.04 -7.84 9.65
CA ASP A 15 -1.28 -7.72 10.24
C ASP A 15 -2.35 -7.77 9.15
N ARG A 16 -3.04 -8.91 9.04
CA ARG A 16 -4.11 -9.12 8.07
C ARG A 16 -5.27 -8.12 8.23
N THR A 17 -5.53 -7.66 9.46
CA THR A 17 -6.58 -6.67 9.73
C THR A 17 -6.22 -5.33 9.09
N GLN A 18 -4.97 -4.90 9.27
CA GLN A 18 -4.46 -3.65 8.66
C GLN A 18 -4.50 -3.71 7.13
N ILE A 19 -4.16 -4.87 6.53
CA ILE A 19 -4.25 -5.06 5.07
C ILE A 19 -5.69 -4.88 4.59
N ILE A 20 -6.65 -5.51 5.26
CA ILE A 20 -8.06 -5.44 4.87
C ILE A 20 -8.59 -4.00 5.01
N ILE A 21 -8.31 -3.33 6.12
CA ILE A 21 -8.73 -1.94 6.35
C ILE A 21 -8.12 -1.01 5.28
N THR A 22 -6.84 -1.19 4.97
CA THR A 22 -6.15 -0.39 3.95
C THR A 22 -6.76 -0.63 2.57
N ALA A 23 -7.02 -1.89 2.22
CA ALA A 23 -7.65 -2.24 0.94
C ALA A 23 -9.05 -1.64 0.82
N GLN A 24 -9.85 -1.70 1.89
CA GLN A 24 -11.17 -1.08 1.90
C GLN A 24 -11.09 0.43 1.72
N ARG A 25 -10.19 1.10 2.46
CA ARG A 25 -9.97 2.55 2.32
C ARG A 25 -9.59 2.93 0.89
N LEU A 26 -8.69 2.19 0.25
CA LEU A 26 -8.30 2.45 -1.15
C LEU A 26 -9.45 2.22 -2.13
N LEU A 27 -10.31 1.23 -1.86
CA LEU A 27 -11.50 0.98 -2.66
C LEU A 27 -12.52 2.13 -2.51
N ASP A 28 -12.72 2.64 -1.30
CA ASP A 28 -13.64 3.74 -1.02
C ASP A 28 -13.26 5.01 -1.81
N LEU A 29 -11.97 5.28 -1.99
CA LEU A 29 -11.50 6.40 -2.84
C LEU A 29 -12.03 6.32 -4.27
N THR A 30 -12.24 5.12 -4.81
CA THR A 30 -12.76 4.92 -6.18
C THR A 30 -14.23 5.30 -6.33
N TYR A 31 -14.97 5.29 -5.21
CA TYR A 31 -16.37 5.71 -5.16
C TYR A 31 -16.51 7.19 -4.78
N GLU A 32 -15.58 7.72 -3.98
CA GLU A 32 -15.62 9.09 -3.45
C GLU A 32 -15.02 10.13 -4.41
N HIS A 33 -14.09 9.74 -5.27
CA HIS A 33 -13.34 10.66 -6.11
C HIS A 33 -13.50 10.39 -7.60
N SER A 34 -13.48 11.46 -8.39
CA SER A 34 -13.47 11.33 -9.85
C SER A 34 -12.19 10.65 -10.34
N ALA A 35 -12.31 9.87 -11.43
CA ALA A 35 -11.18 9.20 -12.05
C ALA A 35 -9.99 10.12 -12.42
N LYS A 36 -10.24 11.42 -12.64
CA LYS A 36 -9.20 12.41 -12.94
C LYS A 36 -8.31 12.73 -11.73
N MET A 37 -8.88 12.78 -10.53
CA MET A 37 -8.13 13.13 -9.30
C MET A 37 -7.64 11.90 -8.55
N LEU A 38 -8.27 10.75 -8.80
CA LEU A 38 -7.99 9.49 -8.12
C LEU A 38 -6.50 9.09 -8.09
N PRO A 39 -5.70 9.22 -9.18
CA PRO A 39 -4.29 8.84 -9.15
C PRO A 39 -3.48 9.59 -8.08
N GLY A 40 -3.65 10.92 -8.00
CA GLY A 40 -2.90 11.72 -7.02
C GLY A 40 -3.28 11.40 -5.57
N ILE A 41 -4.57 11.14 -5.32
CA ILE A 41 -5.06 10.80 -3.97
C ILE A 41 -4.59 9.40 -3.55
N ILE A 42 -4.50 8.46 -4.50
CA ILE A 42 -3.91 7.14 -4.25
C ILE A 42 -2.42 7.27 -3.93
N ASP A 43 -1.66 8.04 -4.71
CA ASP A 43 -0.23 8.25 -4.46
C ASP A 43 0.00 8.84 -3.06
N GLU A 44 -0.75 9.88 -2.69
CA GLU A 44 -0.70 10.47 -1.35
C GLU A 44 -1.04 9.44 -0.26
N SER A 45 -2.06 8.61 -0.47
CA SER A 45 -2.47 7.58 0.48
C SER A 45 -1.41 6.50 0.66
N LEU A 46 -0.74 6.09 -0.42
CA LEU A 46 0.31 5.06 -0.39
C LEU A 46 1.57 5.54 0.31
N VAL A 47 1.94 6.82 0.14
CA VAL A 47 3.10 7.43 0.82
C VAL A 47 2.94 7.43 2.34
N GLN A 48 1.70 7.53 2.83
CA GLN A 48 1.41 7.49 4.27
C GLN A 48 1.44 6.07 4.87
N LEU A 49 1.56 5.02 4.05
CA LEU A 49 1.72 3.65 4.54
C LEU A 49 3.17 3.39 4.99
N PRO A 50 3.39 2.43 5.91
CA PRO A 50 4.75 2.03 6.28
C PRO A 50 5.58 1.63 5.05
N GLY A 51 6.76 2.23 4.89
CA GLY A 51 7.61 2.02 3.70
C GLY A 51 7.25 2.89 2.48
N GLY A 52 6.21 3.73 2.59
CA GLY A 52 5.69 4.55 1.50
C GLY A 52 6.61 5.69 1.08
N GLU A 53 7.32 6.31 2.03
CA GLU A 53 8.32 7.34 1.72
C GLU A 53 9.53 6.74 1.01
N GLU A 54 10.02 5.56 1.44
CA GLU A 54 11.10 4.85 0.76
C GLU A 54 10.71 4.47 -0.68
N TRP A 55 9.45 4.04 -0.87
CA TRP A 55 8.91 3.75 -2.19
C TRP A 55 8.81 5.00 -3.08
N LYS A 56 8.33 6.12 -2.54
CA LYS A 56 8.27 7.42 -3.24
C LYS A 56 9.63 7.92 -3.67
N GLU A 57 10.64 7.75 -2.82
CA GLU A 57 12.02 8.13 -3.10
C GLU A 57 12.74 7.14 -4.04
N GLY A 58 12.07 6.05 -4.44
CA GLY A 58 12.67 4.99 -5.27
C GLY A 58 13.79 4.24 -4.55
N LYS A 59 13.88 4.36 -3.22
CA LYS A 59 14.89 3.70 -2.41
C LYS A 59 14.51 2.24 -2.27
N ARG A 60 15.30 1.36 -2.91
CA ARG A 60 15.28 -0.06 -2.59
C ARG A 60 15.84 -0.23 -1.19
N SER A 61 15.01 -0.65 -0.25
CA SER A 61 15.44 -1.17 1.05
C SER A 61 16.51 -2.24 0.77
N HIS A 62 17.73 -2.00 1.26
CA HIS A 62 18.88 -2.89 1.14
C HIS A 62 18.94 -3.82 2.34
#